data_AF-A0A161LBC5-F1
#
_entry.id   AF-A0A161LBC5-F1
#
_cell.length_a   1.000
_cell.length_b   1.000
_cell.length_c   1.000
_cell.angle_alpha   90.00
_cell.angle_beta   90.00
_cell.angle_gamma   90.00
#
_symmetry.space_group_name_H-M   'P 1'
#
loop_
_entity.id
_entity.type
_entity.pdbx_description
1 polymer ?
#
loop_
_entity_poly.entity_id
_entity_poly.type
_entity_poly.pdbx_seq_one_letter_code
_entity_poly.pdbx_strand_id
1 'polypeptide(L)'
;MTGVRNPLVRGHFDLTSASGLGDGSCAVYQRTGERLKVLLIDLTPGGSTEEVKEEISNGASPLPEIVPGSLGHYFKSDGSEHNVAVAVLVRGKAELSVQLEIGVEGRDNAADVAAMMKLIAPKLITDASAPAAGPSASPSTEADSPSSAKD
;
A
#
# COMPACT_ATOMS: atom_id res chain seq x y z
N MET A 1 -2.18 -11.17 15.48
CA MET A 1 -1.00 -10.79 14.70
C MET A 1 0.22 -10.67 15.61
N THR A 2 0.53 -9.51 16.20
CA THR A 2 1.83 -9.27 16.88
C THR A 2 1.98 -9.91 18.27
N GLY A 3 0.91 -10.39 18.90
CA GLY A 3 0.94 -10.93 20.27
C GLY A 3 1.20 -9.91 21.39
N VAL A 4 1.55 -8.66 21.05
CA VAL A 4 1.80 -7.58 22.01
C VAL A 4 0.50 -7.10 22.65
N ARG A 5 0.48 -7.04 23.98
CA ARG A 5 -0.62 -6.45 24.76
C ARG A 5 -0.30 -5.00 25.10
N ASN A 6 -1.30 -4.12 24.97
CA ASN A 6 -1.17 -2.68 25.19
C ASN A 6 0.03 -2.05 24.44
N PRO A 7 0.05 -2.12 23.10
CA PRO A 7 1.19 -1.64 22.32
C PRO A 7 1.34 -0.11 22.39
N LEU A 8 2.55 0.37 22.11
CA LEU A 8 2.77 1.77 21.73
C LEU A 8 2.59 1.88 20.22
N VAL A 9 1.65 2.71 19.76
CA VAL A 9 1.38 2.92 18.34
C VAL A 9 1.74 4.34 17.97
N ARG A 10 2.46 4.51 16.85
CA ARG A 10 2.82 5.81 16.28
C ARG A 10 2.66 5.75 14.78
N GLY A 11 1.95 6.70 14.20
CA GLY A 11 1.82 6.74 12.75
C GLY A 11 1.07 7.96 12.25
N HIS A 12 1.30 8.24 10.99
CA HIS A 12 0.63 9.27 10.20
C HIS A 12 0.71 8.88 8.73
N PHE A 13 -0.39 9.10 8.00
CA PHE A 13 -0.44 8.98 6.55
C PHE A 13 -0.92 10.30 5.97
N ASP A 14 -0.17 10.86 5.02
CA ASP A 14 -0.63 11.95 4.17
C ASP A 14 -1.04 11.36 2.82
N LEU A 15 -2.35 11.19 2.64
CA LEU A 15 -2.92 10.68 1.38
C LEU A 15 -3.19 11.81 0.37
N THR A 16 -2.90 13.06 0.74
CA THR A 16 -3.30 14.28 0.02
C THR A 16 -2.13 14.99 -0.65
N SER A 17 -0.98 14.32 -0.78
CA SER A 17 0.23 14.92 -1.33
C SER A 17 -0.05 15.57 -2.70
N ALA A 18 0.52 16.76 -2.90
CA ALA A 18 0.32 17.54 -4.12
C ALA A 18 0.80 16.81 -5.39
N SER A 19 1.61 15.76 -5.24
CA SER A 19 2.06 14.91 -6.35
C SER A 19 1.03 13.85 -6.78
N GLY A 20 -0.08 13.72 -6.05
CA GLY A 20 -1.12 12.71 -6.26
C GLY A 20 -0.73 11.32 -5.76
N LEU A 21 0.41 11.19 -5.06
CA LEU A 21 0.88 9.96 -4.43
C LEU A 21 0.98 10.18 -2.93
N GLY A 22 0.17 9.46 -2.15
CA GLY A 22 0.21 9.51 -0.69
C GLY A 22 1.44 8.81 -0.12
N ASP A 23 1.84 9.23 1.09
CA ASP A 23 2.95 8.64 1.83
C ASP A 23 2.68 8.58 3.35
N GLY A 24 3.50 7.83 4.06
CA GLY A 24 3.51 7.81 5.52
C GLY A 24 3.56 6.41 6.08
N SER A 25 3.61 6.32 7.41
CA SER A 25 3.84 5.05 8.09
C SER A 25 3.05 4.96 9.40
N CYS A 26 2.81 3.72 9.82
CA CYS A 26 2.30 3.39 11.14
C CYS A 26 3.11 2.23 11.70
N ALA A 27 3.72 2.46 12.86
CA ALA A 27 4.53 1.48 13.56
C ALA A 27 3.93 1.13 14.92
N VAL A 28 4.00 -0.15 15.24
CA VAL A 28 3.60 -0.72 16.53
C VAL A 28 4.85 -1.19 17.25
N TYR A 29 4.98 -0.84 18.51
CA TYR A 29 6.12 -1.15 19.36
C TYR A 29 5.67 -1.87 20.63
N GLN A 30 6.58 -2.66 21.20
CA GLN A 30 6.46 -3.09 22.59
C GLN A 30 6.42 -1.85 23.50
N ARG A 31 5.56 -1.86 24.53
CA ARG A 31 5.40 -0.70 25.42
C ARG A 31 6.51 -0.59 26.47
N THR A 32 7.02 -1.74 26.90
CA THR A 32 8.01 -1.88 27.97
C THR A 32 9.33 -2.39 27.41
N GLY A 33 10.40 -2.32 28.20
CA GLY A 33 11.74 -2.73 27.78
C GLY A 33 12.31 -1.83 26.70
N GLU A 34 12.99 -2.43 25.73
CA GLU A 34 13.69 -1.76 24.63
C GLU A 34 12.74 -1.11 23.60
N ARG A 35 11.42 -1.31 23.74
CA ARG A 35 10.39 -0.79 22.82
C ARG A 35 10.64 -1.20 21.38
N LEU A 36 11.00 -2.46 21.19
CA LEU A 36 11.24 -3.02 19.86
C LEU A 36 10.00 -2.84 18.97
N LYS A 37 10.26 -2.48 17.71
CA LYS A 37 9.25 -2.40 16.66
C LYS A 37 8.80 -3.81 16.32
N VAL A 38 7.49 -4.04 16.33
CA VAL A 38 6.90 -5.36 16.07
C VAL A 38 6.12 -5.40 14.76
N LEU A 39 5.61 -4.26 14.31
CA LEU A 39 4.89 -4.12 13.04
C LEU A 39 5.19 -2.75 12.45
N LEU A 40 5.43 -2.71 11.15
CA LEU A 40 5.47 -1.50 10.34
C LEU A 40 4.47 -1.65 9.21
N ILE A 41 3.67 -0.61 9.02
CA ILE A 41 2.88 -0.39 7.81
C ILE A 41 3.46 0.85 7.18
N ASP A 42 3.88 0.76 5.92
CA ASP A 42 4.51 1.87 5.21
C ASP A 42 3.86 2.05 3.85
N LEU A 43 3.51 3.30 3.54
CA LEU A 43 3.00 3.73 2.25
C LEU A 43 4.02 4.69 1.65
N THR A 44 4.55 4.34 0.49
CA THR A 44 5.59 5.14 -0.16
C THR A 44 5.27 5.36 -1.64
N PRO A 45 5.69 6.50 -2.20
CA PRO A 45 5.81 6.64 -3.63
C PRO A 45 7.03 5.86 -4.13
N GLY A 46 6.94 5.28 -5.33
CA GLY A 46 8.04 4.56 -5.97
C GLY A 46 7.81 3.07 -6.17
N GLY A 47 6.60 2.56 -5.94
CA GLY A 47 6.29 1.15 -6.17
C GLY A 47 6.54 0.70 -7.61
N SER A 48 7.03 -0.53 -7.75
CA SER A 48 7.43 -1.13 -9.02
C SER A 48 6.70 -2.46 -9.25
N THR A 49 5.97 -2.57 -10.35
CA THR A 49 5.30 -3.83 -10.71
C THR A 49 6.31 -4.89 -11.14
N GLU A 50 7.42 -4.45 -11.74
CA GLU A 50 8.55 -5.28 -12.17
C GLU A 50 9.22 -5.94 -10.97
N GLU A 51 9.51 -5.18 -9.92
CA GLU A 51 10.10 -5.72 -8.68
C GLU A 51 9.17 -6.72 -8.00
N VAL A 52 7.87 -6.43 -7.93
CA VAL A 52 6.90 -7.39 -7.38
C VAL A 52 6.85 -8.69 -8.19
N LYS A 53 6.95 -8.63 -9.52
CA LYS A 53 7.00 -9.82 -10.39
C LYS A 53 8.30 -10.60 -10.19
N GLU A 54 9.42 -9.91 -10.02
CA GLU A 54 10.72 -10.52 -9.72
C GLU A 54 10.67 -11.28 -8.39
N GLU A 55 10.13 -10.68 -7.33
CA GLU A 55 9.98 -11.35 -6.02
C GLU A 55 9.10 -12.60 -6.11
N ILE A 56 7.98 -12.54 -6.86
CA ILE A 56 7.14 -13.72 -7.12
C ILE A 56 7.92 -14.79 -7.89
N SER A 57 8.72 -14.39 -8.87
CA SER A 57 9.56 -15.32 -9.65
C SER A 57 10.65 -15.96 -8.80
N ASN A 58 11.13 -15.26 -7.77
CA ASN A 58 12.10 -15.73 -6.79
C ASN A 58 11.47 -16.58 -5.66
N GLY A 59 10.16 -16.82 -5.72
CA GLY A 59 9.46 -17.75 -4.83
C GLY A 59 8.57 -17.10 -3.78
N ALA A 60 8.42 -15.78 -3.77
CA ALA A 60 7.41 -15.13 -2.92
C ALA A 60 6.00 -15.56 -3.33
N SER A 61 5.10 -15.69 -2.36
CA SER A 61 3.71 -16.07 -2.64
C SER A 61 2.95 -14.87 -3.22
N PRO A 62 2.21 -15.02 -4.33
CA PRO A 62 1.44 -13.92 -4.89
C PRO A 62 0.25 -13.58 -3.99
N LEU A 63 0.00 -12.30 -3.76
CA LEU A 63 -1.26 -11.86 -3.17
C LEU A 63 -2.38 -12.00 -4.22
N PRO A 64 -3.62 -12.31 -3.80
CA PRO A 64 -4.77 -12.11 -4.68
C PRO A 64 -4.86 -10.62 -5.05
N GLU A 65 -5.53 -10.31 -6.15
CA GLU A 65 -5.85 -8.91 -6.47
C GLU A 65 -6.79 -8.35 -5.38
N ILE A 66 -6.27 -7.47 -4.53
CA ILE A 66 -7.01 -6.87 -3.40
C ILE A 66 -7.75 -5.61 -3.86
N VAL A 67 -7.11 -4.83 -4.73
CA VAL A 67 -7.65 -3.61 -5.36
C VAL A 67 -7.49 -3.74 -6.88
N PRO A 68 -8.45 -3.30 -7.70
CA PRO A 68 -8.31 -3.36 -9.15
C PRO A 68 -7.02 -2.70 -9.66
N GLY A 69 -6.27 -3.44 -10.47
CA GLY A 69 -4.99 -3.01 -11.03
C GLY A 69 -3.82 -3.03 -10.04
N SER A 70 -3.99 -3.69 -8.89
CA SER A 70 -2.89 -3.92 -7.95
C SER A 70 -2.20 -5.25 -8.21
N LEU A 71 -0.91 -5.31 -7.89
CA LEU A 71 -0.12 -6.53 -7.86
C LEU A 71 0.61 -6.60 -6.52
N GLY A 72 0.73 -7.77 -5.93
CA GLY A 72 1.42 -7.90 -4.67
C GLY A 72 1.92 -9.29 -4.40
N HIS A 73 2.78 -9.39 -3.40
CA HIS A 73 3.32 -10.64 -2.91
C HIS A 73 3.42 -10.61 -1.39
N TYR A 74 3.61 -11.78 -0.80
CA TYR A 74 3.89 -11.92 0.62
C TYR A 74 4.80 -13.11 0.84
N PHE A 75 5.60 -13.03 1.90
CA PHE A 75 6.50 -14.10 2.29
C PHE A 75 6.77 -14.07 3.79
N LYS A 76 7.28 -15.20 4.30
CA LYS A 76 7.93 -15.30 5.59
C LYS A 76 9.44 -15.36 5.33
N SER A 77 10.23 -14.63 6.12
CA SER A 77 11.69 -14.75 6.05
C SER A 77 12.14 -16.05 6.70
N ASP A 78 12.70 -16.94 5.88
CA ASP A 78 13.29 -18.20 6.33
C ASP A 78 14.52 -17.93 7.22
N GLY A 79 14.66 -18.72 8.29
CA GLY A 79 15.81 -18.61 9.20
C GLY A 79 15.84 -17.34 10.08
N SER A 80 14.81 -16.47 10.02
CA SER A 80 14.73 -15.31 10.91
C SER A 80 14.43 -15.74 12.35
N GLU A 81 15.25 -15.28 13.31
CA GLU A 81 15.04 -15.53 14.75
C GLU A 81 13.73 -14.89 15.27
N HIS A 82 13.20 -13.91 14.54
CA HIS A 82 12.01 -13.15 14.93
C HIS A 82 10.73 -13.53 14.16
N ASN A 83 10.74 -14.61 13.38
CA ASN A 83 9.58 -15.04 12.58
C ASN A 83 9.03 -13.91 11.68
N VAL A 84 9.92 -13.19 11.00
CA VAL A 84 9.59 -12.02 10.17
C VAL A 84 8.68 -12.43 9.02
N ALA A 85 7.67 -11.62 8.74
CA ALA A 85 6.80 -11.78 7.58
C ALA A 85 6.50 -10.42 6.93
N VAL A 86 6.39 -10.42 5.60
CA VAL A 86 6.18 -9.21 4.81
C VAL A 86 5.09 -9.45 3.78
N ALA A 87 4.25 -8.44 3.57
CA ALA A 87 3.35 -8.33 2.43
C ALA A 87 3.58 -6.98 1.74
N VAL A 88 3.73 -6.99 0.42
CA VAL A 88 3.88 -5.80 -0.42
C VAL A 88 2.78 -5.78 -1.46
N LEU A 89 2.16 -4.63 -1.66
CA LEU A 89 1.16 -4.39 -2.69
C LEU A 89 1.47 -3.09 -3.40
N VAL A 90 1.56 -3.14 -4.73
CA VAL A 90 1.73 -1.97 -5.57
C VAL A 90 0.48 -1.70 -6.40
N ARG A 91 0.21 -0.41 -6.65
CA ARG A 91 -0.80 0.05 -7.60
C ARG A 91 -0.28 1.31 -8.27
N GLY A 92 0.04 1.21 -9.56
CA GLY A 92 0.76 2.30 -10.24
C GLY A 92 2.11 2.55 -9.56
N LYS A 93 2.31 3.77 -9.04
CA LYS A 93 3.54 4.17 -8.33
C LYS A 93 3.41 4.14 -6.81
N ALA A 94 2.25 3.85 -6.24
CA ALA A 94 2.13 3.68 -4.80
C ALA A 94 2.52 2.26 -4.41
N GLU A 95 3.27 2.14 -3.32
CA GLU A 95 3.60 0.90 -2.67
C GLU A 95 3.09 0.93 -1.24
N LEU A 96 2.39 -0.12 -0.85
CA LEU A 96 2.01 -0.36 0.53
C LEU A 96 2.71 -1.63 1.01
N SER A 97 3.42 -1.53 2.12
CA SER A 97 4.06 -2.67 2.77
C SER A 97 3.49 -2.88 4.19
N VAL A 98 3.36 -4.15 4.57
CA VAL A 98 3.09 -4.58 5.94
C VAL A 98 4.23 -5.51 6.35
N GLN A 99 5.02 -5.08 7.31
CA GLN A 99 6.20 -5.79 7.79
C GLN A 99 5.99 -6.16 9.25
N LEU A 100 5.83 -7.45 9.51
CA LEU A 100 5.83 -8.01 10.85
C LEU A 100 7.28 -8.34 11.23
N GLU A 101 7.88 -7.46 12.00
CA GLU A 101 9.29 -7.50 12.41
C GLU A 101 9.53 -8.55 13.52
N ILE A 102 8.52 -8.76 14.36
CA ILE A 102 8.53 -9.78 15.40
C ILE A 102 7.19 -10.52 15.33
N GLY A 103 7.22 -11.70 14.70
CA GLY A 103 6.09 -12.61 14.58
C GLY A 103 5.87 -13.45 15.83
N VAL A 104 4.67 -14.03 15.93
CA VAL A 104 4.32 -14.94 17.03
C VAL A 104 4.64 -16.36 16.62
N GLU A 105 5.34 -17.10 17.47
CA GLU A 105 5.68 -18.50 17.24
C GLU A 105 4.42 -19.38 17.11
N GLY A 106 4.46 -20.35 16.20
CA GLY A 106 3.34 -21.26 15.94
C GLY A 106 2.17 -20.64 15.15
N ARG A 107 2.22 -19.35 14.79
CA ARG A 107 1.27 -18.73 13.86
C ARG A 107 1.79 -18.71 12.43
N ASP A 108 0.85 -18.74 11.48
CA ASP A 108 1.13 -18.40 10.10
C ASP A 108 1.24 -16.88 9.95
N ASN A 109 2.45 -16.37 10.21
CA ASN A 109 2.76 -14.94 10.16
C ASN A 109 2.64 -14.37 8.72
N ALA A 110 2.86 -15.19 7.70
CA ALA A 110 2.69 -14.81 6.29
C ALA A 110 1.21 -14.59 5.95
N ALA A 111 0.34 -15.51 6.36
CA ALA A 111 -1.10 -15.33 6.21
C ALA A 111 -1.63 -14.14 7.02
N ASP A 112 -1.07 -13.88 8.20
CA ASP A 112 -1.43 -12.72 9.02
C ASP A 112 -1.14 -11.39 8.29
N VAL A 113 0.06 -11.19 7.73
CA VAL A 113 0.38 -9.95 7.00
C VAL A 113 -0.43 -9.80 5.71
N ALA A 114 -0.70 -10.90 5.00
CA ALA A 114 -1.58 -10.90 3.84
C ALA A 114 -3.02 -10.51 4.21
N ALA A 115 -3.52 -11.00 5.35
CA ALA A 115 -4.83 -10.63 5.86
C ALA A 115 -4.89 -9.16 6.28
N MET A 116 -3.83 -8.61 6.90
CA MET A 116 -3.75 -7.17 7.18
C MET A 116 -3.82 -6.37 5.88
N MET A 117 -3.00 -6.74 4.89
CA MET A 117 -2.95 -6.06 3.60
C MET A 117 -4.35 -5.98 2.99
N LYS A 118 -5.09 -7.09 2.99
CA LYS A 118 -6.48 -7.14 2.50
C LYS A 118 -7.42 -6.15 3.21
N LEU A 119 -7.19 -5.87 4.49
CA LEU A 119 -8.03 -4.96 5.29
C LEU A 119 -7.68 -3.49 5.06
N ILE A 120 -6.39 -3.16 4.95
CA ILE A 120 -5.93 -1.76 4.94
C ILE A 120 -5.74 -1.21 3.52
N ALA A 121 -5.35 -2.05 2.56
CA ALA A 121 -5.01 -1.61 1.21
C ALA A 121 -6.15 -0.88 0.49
N PRO A 122 -7.42 -1.34 0.54
CA PRO A 122 -8.50 -0.66 -0.15
C PRO A 122 -8.68 0.81 0.24
N LYS A 123 -8.25 1.20 1.45
CA LYS A 123 -8.28 2.59 1.90
C LYS A 123 -6.98 3.31 1.55
N LEU A 124 -5.84 2.72 1.92
CA LEU A 124 -4.57 3.43 1.82
C LEU A 124 -4.07 3.57 0.38
N ILE A 125 -4.13 2.51 -0.43
CA ILE A 125 -3.55 2.53 -1.78
C ILE A 125 -4.53 3.04 -2.85
N THR A 126 -5.84 2.94 -2.60
CA THR A 126 -6.85 3.47 -3.52
C THR A 126 -6.82 4.99 -3.53
N ASP A 127 -6.85 5.59 -2.34
CA ASP A 127 -6.86 7.04 -2.15
C ASP A 127 -5.51 7.64 -2.54
N ALA A 128 -4.40 7.00 -2.13
CA ALA A 128 -3.05 7.45 -2.49
C ALA A 128 -2.70 7.32 -3.98
N SER A 129 -3.47 6.58 -4.77
CA SER A 129 -3.29 6.47 -6.22
C SER A 129 -4.55 6.86 -6.99
N ALA A 130 -5.42 7.64 -6.37
CA ALA A 130 -6.56 8.19 -7.06
C ALA A 130 -6.04 9.07 -8.21
N PRO A 131 -6.55 8.90 -9.45
CA PRO A 131 -6.24 9.84 -10.51
C PRO A 131 -6.53 11.25 -10.00
N ALA A 132 -5.56 12.17 -10.12
CA ALA A 132 -5.82 13.56 -9.82
C ALA A 132 -7.08 13.97 -10.58
N ALA A 133 -8.07 14.54 -9.89
CA ALA A 133 -9.23 15.12 -10.56
C ALA A 133 -8.70 16.20 -11.50
N GLY A 134 -8.54 15.86 -12.78
CA GLY A 134 -8.16 16.82 -13.80
C GLY A 134 -9.18 17.96 -13.82
N PRO A 135 -8.80 19.18 -14.22
CA PRO A 135 -9.75 20.27 -14.35
C PRO A 135 -10.87 19.79 -15.26
N SER A 136 -12.08 19.73 -14.70
CA SER A 136 -13.30 19.40 -15.44
C SER A 136 -13.39 20.40 -16.58
N ALA A 137 -13.08 19.96 -17.80
CA ALA A 137 -13.24 20.77 -18.99
C ALA A 137 -14.71 21.14 -19.07
N SER A 138 -15.01 22.40 -18.73
CA SER A 138 -16.32 22.98 -18.96
C SER A 138 -16.62 22.82 -20.45
N PRO A 139 -17.80 22.33 -20.85
CA PRO A 139 -18.15 22.25 -22.26
C PRO A 139 -18.24 23.68 -22.80
N SER A 140 -17.25 24.10 -23.57
CA SER A 140 -17.33 25.29 -24.41
C SER A 140 -18.50 25.10 -25.36
N THR A 141 -19.60 25.78 -25.08
CA THR A 141 -20.69 25.97 -26.05
C THR A 141 -20.13 26.88 -27.13
N GLU A 142 -19.59 26.31 -28.20
CA GLU A 142 -19.29 27.04 -29.42
C GLU A 142 -20.62 27.47 -30.02
N ALA A 143 -20.89 28.76 -29.91
CA ALA A 143 -22.07 29.40 -30.44
C ALA A 143 -22.05 29.29 -31.97
N ASP A 144 -23.09 28.63 -32.47
CA ASP A 144 -23.57 28.67 -33.84
C ASP A 144 -23.56 30.11 -34.39
N SER A 145 -22.96 30.31 -35.56
CA SER A 145 -23.14 31.53 -36.36
C SER A 145 -23.10 31.16 -37.84
N PRO A 146 -24.25 31.20 -38.53
CA PRO A 146 -24.29 31.09 -39.98
C PRO A 146 -24.09 32.50 -40.57
N SER A 147 -23.25 32.63 -41.60
CA SER A 147 -23.29 33.83 -42.45
C SER A 147 -23.18 33.46 -43.93
N SER A 148 -24.27 33.82 -44.60
CA SER A 148 -24.73 33.54 -45.95
C SER A 148 -23.78 33.87 -47.11
N ALA A 149 -24.01 33.16 -48.21
CA ALA A 149 -23.64 33.50 -49.57
C ALA A 149 -24.22 34.84 -50.04
N LYS A 150 -23.52 35.53 -50.96
CA LYS A 150 -24.08 36.02 -52.23
C LYS A 150 -23.03 36.66 -53.16
N ASP A 151 -23.20 36.28 -54.43
CA ASP A 151 -22.95 36.97 -55.73
C ASP A 151 -21.62 37.70 -55.99
#